data_AF-A0A9X3HV23-F1
#
_entry.id   AF-A0A9X3HV23-F1
#
_cell.length_a   1.000
_cell.length_b   1.000
_cell.length_c   1.000
_cell.angle_alpha   90.00
_cell.angle_beta   90.00
_cell.angle_gamma   90.00
#
_symmetry.space_group_name_H-M   'P 1'
#
loop_
_entity.id
_entity.type
_entity.pdbx_description
1 polymer ?
#
loop_
_entity_poly.entity_id
_entity_poly.type
_entity_poly.pdbx_seq_one_letter_code
_entity_poly.pdbx_strand_id
1 'polypeptide(L)'
;MKMSLAIFMSNEDSGIELARSNEVSENELLAQWHAIPRAKNITSHFLVLMSGHEHINAKFIDDPALNQLLHLWGKFDSFYQDLSECG
;
A
#
# COMPACT_ATOMS: atom_id res chain seq x y z
N MET A 1 15.42 -11.74 7.39
CA MET A 1 14.68 -11.63 6.11
C MET A 1 14.39 -10.15 5.89
N LYS A 2 14.16 -9.68 4.66
CA LYS A 2 13.77 -8.27 4.42
C LYS A 2 12.28 -8.22 4.12
N MET A 3 11.49 -7.69 5.05
CA MET A 3 10.06 -7.47 4.86
C MET A 3 9.79 -6.09 4.26
N SER A 4 8.72 -5.95 3.49
CA SER A 4 8.24 -4.66 2.96
C SER A 4 6.71 -4.62 2.94
N LEU A 5 6.15 -3.42 2.98
CA LEU A 5 4.73 -3.16 2.73
C LEU A 5 4.62 -2.43 1.41
N ALA A 6 3.76 -2.93 0.53
CA ALA A 6 3.51 -2.32 -0.77
C ALA A 6 2.01 -2.11 -0.97
N ILE A 7 1.66 -0.95 -1.51
CA ILE A 7 0.29 -0.60 -1.87
C ILE A 7 0.12 -0.93 -3.34
N PHE A 8 -0.96 -1.61 -3.67
CA PHE A 8 -1.31 -1.92 -5.05
C PHE A 8 -2.70 -1.41 -5.39
N MET A 9 -2.88 -1.03 -6.65
CA MET A 9 -4.17 -0.80 -7.28
C MET A 9 -4.53 -2.01 -8.14
N SER A 10 -5.72 -2.54 -7.95
CA SER A 10 -6.27 -3.62 -8.78
C SER A 10 -6.64 -3.07 -10.16
N ASN A 11 -5.92 -3.49 -11.20
CA ASN A 11 -6.43 -3.47 -12.57
C ASN A 11 -6.64 -4.93 -13.03
N GLU A 12 -7.50 -5.12 -14.02
CA GLU A 12 -8.24 -6.37 -14.33
C GLU A 12 -7.43 -7.67 -14.42
N ASP A 13 -6.09 -7.62 -14.55
CA ASP A 13 -5.20 -8.80 -14.50
C ASP A 13 -3.90 -8.61 -13.68
N SER A 14 -3.59 -7.39 -13.22
CA SER A 14 -2.31 -7.10 -12.54
C SER A 14 -2.43 -5.97 -11.52
N GLY A 15 -1.81 -6.16 -10.34
CA GLY A 15 -1.67 -5.08 -9.38
C GLY A 15 -0.62 -4.07 -9.84
N ILE A 16 -0.95 -2.78 -9.96
CA ILE A 16 0.05 -1.71 -10.12
C ILE A 16 0.56 -1.34 -8.73
N GLU A 17 1.87 -1.48 -8.49
CA GLU A 17 2.50 -0.98 -7.25
C GLU A 17 2.47 0.55 -7.24
N LEU A 18 1.89 1.12 -6.19
CA LEU A 18 1.78 2.57 -6.01
C LEU A 18 2.87 3.15 -5.12
N ALA A 19 3.21 2.41 -4.06
CA ALA A 19 4.23 2.80 -3.09
C ALA A 19 4.74 1.58 -2.34
N ARG A 20 5.98 1.65 -1.87
CA ARG A 20 6.61 0.61 -1.06
C ARG A 20 7.41 1.21 0.09
N SER A 21 7.18 0.71 1.29
CA SER A 21 7.98 1.05 2.47
C SER A 21 9.27 0.22 2.50
N ASN A 22 10.42 0.88 2.32
CA ASN A 22 11.74 0.23 2.18
C ASN A 22 12.75 0.56 3.30
N GLU A 23 12.36 1.31 4.34
CA GLU A 23 13.30 1.86 5.33
C GLU A 23 12.82 1.73 6.79
N VAL A 24 12.26 0.60 7.19
CA VAL A 24 11.88 0.34 8.60
C VAL A 24 12.30 -1.05 9.06
N SER A 25 12.47 -1.22 10.36
CA SER A 25 12.76 -2.54 10.94
C SER A 25 11.55 -3.49 10.79
N GLU A 26 11.80 -4.81 10.78
CA GLU A 26 10.76 -5.83 10.65
C GLU A 26 9.65 -5.66 11.71
N ASN A 27 10.03 -5.38 12.94
CA ASN A 27 9.09 -5.17 14.04
C ASN A 27 8.20 -3.94 13.83
N GLU A 28 8.77 -2.82 13.35
CA GLU A 28 8.00 -1.62 13.03
C GLU A 28 7.04 -1.85 11.86
N LEU A 29 7.49 -2.62 10.86
CA LEU A 29 6.69 -2.94 9.70
C LEU A 29 5.49 -3.82 10.05
N LEU A 30 5.69 -4.84 10.89
CA LEU A 30 4.62 -5.67 11.41
C LEU A 30 3.66 -4.87 12.30
N ALA A 31 4.18 -3.96 13.13
CA ALA A 31 3.35 -3.05 13.92
C ALA A 31 2.47 -2.16 13.03
N GLN A 32 3.03 -1.58 11.96
CA GLN A 32 2.29 -0.79 10.97
C GLN A 32 1.25 -1.65 10.25
N TRP A 33 1.62 -2.87 9.84
CA TRP A 33 0.67 -3.81 9.27
C TRP A 33 -0.51 -4.06 10.19
N HIS A 34 -0.31 -4.31 11.49
CA HIS A 34 -1.41 -4.55 12.42
C HIS A 34 -2.22 -3.28 12.73
N ALA A 35 -1.61 -2.10 12.70
CA ALA A 35 -2.27 -0.83 12.97
C ALA A 35 -3.21 -0.38 11.82
N ILE A 36 -2.90 -0.73 10.57
CA ILE A 36 -3.73 -0.34 9.42
C ILE A 36 -5.00 -1.21 9.41
N PRO A 37 -6.21 -0.64 9.53
CA PRO A 37 -7.44 -1.43 9.50
C PRO A 37 -7.69 -2.03 8.12
N ARG A 38 -8.43 -3.14 8.07
CA ARG A 38 -9.00 -3.65 6.82
C ARG A 38 -10.18 -2.77 6.41
N ALA A 39 -10.33 -2.53 5.12
CA ALA A 39 -11.53 -1.91 4.57
C ALA A 39 -12.77 -2.74 4.94
N LYS A 40 -13.88 -2.06 5.23
CA LYS A 40 -15.17 -2.73 5.48
C LYS A 40 -15.81 -3.25 4.20
N ASN A 41 -15.49 -2.61 3.07
CA ASN A 41 -15.95 -2.98 1.73
C ASN A 41 -14.75 -3.30 0.85
N ILE A 42 -14.99 -3.99 -0.27
CA ILE A 42 -13.96 -4.20 -1.29
C ILE A 42 -13.67 -2.85 -1.94
N THR A 43 -12.39 -2.47 -1.97
CA THR A 43 -11.87 -1.26 -2.62
C THR A 43 -10.95 -1.65 -3.77
N SER A 44 -10.64 -0.70 -4.64
CA SER A 44 -9.69 -0.92 -5.74
C SER A 44 -8.23 -1.01 -5.25
N HIS A 45 -7.98 -0.77 -3.97
CA HIS A 45 -6.63 -0.68 -3.40
C HIS A 45 -6.42 -1.69 -2.30
N PHE A 46 -5.26 -2.32 -2.31
CA PHE A 46 -4.89 -3.31 -1.31
C PHE A 46 -3.45 -3.13 -0.86
N LEU A 47 -3.26 -3.35 0.43
CA LEU A 47 -1.95 -3.37 1.06
C LEU A 47 -1.44 -4.81 1.10
N VAL A 48 -0.19 -5.00 0.70
CA VAL A 48 0.49 -6.28 0.59
C VAL A 48 1.69 -6.31 1.54
N LEU A 49 1.76 -7.35 2.36
CA LEU A 49 2.94 -7.71 3.14
C LEU A 49 3.81 -8.66 2.33
N MET A 50 5.07 -8.27 2.13
CA MET A 50 6.04 -9.02 1.33
C MET A 50 7.28 -9.40 2.15
N SER A 51 7.89 -10.55 1.84
CA SER A 51 9.25 -10.92 2.26
C SER A 51 10.10 -11.11 1.01
N GLY A 52 11.00 -10.17 0.73
CA GLY A 52 11.69 -10.12 -0.56
C GLY A 52 10.68 -9.92 -1.70
N HIS A 53 10.55 -10.92 -2.59
CA HIS A 53 9.58 -10.93 -3.69
C HIS A 53 8.33 -11.77 -3.40
N GLU A 54 8.27 -12.41 -2.23
CA GLU A 54 7.17 -13.31 -1.88
C GLU A 54 6.03 -12.53 -1.22
N HIS A 55 4.81 -12.73 -1.73
CA HIS A 55 3.58 -12.22 -1.13
C HIS A 55 3.18 -13.11 0.05
N ILE A 56 3.15 -12.52 1.26
CA ILE A 56 2.76 -13.22 2.49
C ILE A 56 1.26 -13.05 2.77
N ASN A 57 0.77 -11.81 2.70
CA ASN A 57 -0.62 -11.50 3.04
C ASN A 57 -1.07 -10.18 2.39
N ALA A 58 -2.38 -10.04 2.15
CA ALA A 58 -2.98 -8.84 1.63
C ALA A 58 -4.26 -8.47 2.39
N LYS A 59 -4.59 -7.18 2.35
CA LYS A 59 -5.90 -6.68 2.77
C LYS A 59 -6.29 -5.46 1.96
N PHE A 60 -7.59 -5.34 1.68
CA PHE A 60 -8.15 -4.09 1.18
C PHE A 60 -8.02 -2.99 2.25
N ILE A 61 -7.79 -1.78 1.80
CA ILE A 61 -7.66 -0.58 2.64
C ILE A 61 -8.61 0.50 2.12
N ASP A 62 -9.16 1.31 3.02
CA ASP A 62 -10.02 2.44 2.67
C ASP A 62 -9.19 3.65 2.19
N ASP A 63 -9.80 4.53 1.40
CA ASP A 63 -9.15 5.73 0.83
C ASP A 63 -8.44 6.63 1.88
N PRO A 64 -8.96 6.85 3.10
CA PRO A 64 -8.25 7.64 4.10
C PRO A 64 -6.91 7.02 4.50
N ALA A 65 -6.87 5.69 4.65
CA ALA A 65 -5.64 4.98 4.98
C ALA A 65 -4.69 4.97 3.78
N LEU A 66 -5.21 4.72 2.58
CA LEU A 66 -4.44 4.81 1.33
C LEU A 66 -3.72 6.15 1.22
N ASN A 67 -4.44 7.26 1.34
CA ASN A 67 -3.89 8.61 1.20
C ASN A 67 -2.78 8.90 2.22
N GLN A 68 -2.98 8.49 3.47
CA GLN A 68 -1.95 8.65 4.51
C GLN A 68 -0.69 7.85 4.17
N LEU A 69 -0.85 6.60 3.74
CA LEU A 69 0.29 5.74 3.42
C LEU A 69 1.02 6.20 2.16
N LEU A 70 0.31 6.67 1.13
CA LEU A 70 0.92 7.28 -0.06
C LEU A 70 1.71 8.54 0.30
N HIS A 71 1.20 9.37 1.21
CA HIS A 71 1.90 10.56 1.68
C HIS A 71 3.18 10.21 2.47
N LEU A 72 3.16 9.11 3.22
CA LEU A 72 4.28 8.67 4.07
C LEU A 72 5.34 7.86 3.32
N TRP A 73 4.94 7.00 2.39
CA TRP A 73 5.81 6.00 1.75
C TRP A 73 6.03 6.24 0.25
N GLY A 74 5.21 7.07 -0.38
CA GLY A 74 5.28 7.31 -1.82
C GLY A 74 6.41 8.26 -2.20
N LYS A 75 7.10 7.93 -3.31
CA LYS A 75 7.41 8.96 -4.31
C LYS A 75 6.25 8.89 -5.30
N PHE A 76 5.41 9.93 -5.35
CA PHE A 76 4.30 9.99 -6.31
C PHE A 76 4.85 9.72 -7.71
N ASP A 77 4.47 8.59 -8.30
CA ASP A 77 4.54 8.42 -9.75
C ASP A 77 3.51 9.39 -10.36
N SER A 78 3.85 10.01 -11.49
CA SER A 78 3.12 11.16 -12.04
C SER A 78 1.61 10.91 -12.24
N PHE A 79 1.21 9.65 -12.34
CA PHE A 79 -0.19 9.21 -12.45
C PHE A 79 -1.13 9.73 -11.34
N TYR A 80 -0.63 9.93 -10.11
CA TYR A 80 -1.45 10.44 -9.00
C TYR A 80 -1.41 11.97 -8.85
N GLN A 81 -0.50 12.66 -9.54
CA GLN A 81 -0.54 14.12 -9.60
C GLN A 81 -1.77 14.60 -10.40
N ASP A 82 -2.13 13.91 -11.49
CA ASP A 82 -3.31 14.22 -12.30
C ASP A 82 -4.65 13.98 -11.56
N LEU A 83 -4.70 13.07 -10.59
CA LEU A 83 -5.92 12.82 -9.81
C LEU A 83 -6.25 13.96 -8.83
N SER A 84 -5.27 14.78 -8.47
CA SER A 84 -5.46 15.90 -7.53
C SER A 84 -6.02 17.17 -8.18
N GLU A 85 -6.09 17.23 -9.51
CA GLU A 85 -6.62 18.39 -10.26
C GLU A 85 -8.09 18.24 -10.67
N CYS A 86 -8.78 17.16 -10.26
CA CYS A 86 -10.22 16.96 -10.51
C CYS A 86 -11.12 17.27 -9.30
N GLY A 87 -10.68 18.12 -8.37
CA GLY A 87 -11.45 18.54 -7.18
C GLY A 87 -11.80 20.02 -7.17
#